data_AF-A0A444JAX3-F1
#
_entry.id   AF-A0A444JAX3-F1
#
_cell.length_a   1.000
_cell.length_b   1.000
_cell.length_c   1.000
_cell.angle_alpha   90.00
_cell.angle_beta   90.00
_cell.angle_gamma   90.00
#
_symmetry.space_group_name_H-M   'P 1'
#
loop_
_entity.id
_entity.type
_entity.pdbx_description
1 polymer ?
#
loop_
_entity_poly.entity_id
_entity_poly.type
_entity_poly.pdbx_seq_one_letter_code
_entity_poly.pdbx_strand_id
1 'polypeptide(L)'
;FLGKPFHLHELRRIVDKYIQVTSDTACAADGEEKESVPDLKQVLPFWTEELDELYREAEMSGSLDIASELGRKMQEQGLQARSPALLEMGENLRQFALDLDIQGVDHLLAVLETIAGKDR
;
A
#
# COMPACT_ATOMS: atom_id res chain seq x y z
N PHE A 1 28.54 -5.39 26.50
CA PHE A 1 28.23 -4.90 25.14
C PHE A 1 29.20 -5.52 24.15
N LEU A 2 28.81 -6.59 23.46
CA LEU A 2 29.58 -7.16 22.35
C LEU A 2 28.66 -7.17 21.12
N GLY A 3 28.82 -6.13 20.29
CA GLY A 3 28.09 -5.95 19.04
C GLY A 3 28.51 -7.01 18.04
N LYS A 4 27.52 -7.72 17.49
CA LYS A 4 27.72 -8.59 16.34
C LYS A 4 27.85 -7.68 15.09
N PRO A 5 28.90 -7.84 14.26
CA PRO A 5 29.03 -7.05 13.04
C PRO A 5 27.99 -7.54 12.01
N PHE A 6 27.09 -6.63 11.64
CA PHE A 6 26.12 -6.84 10.57
C PHE A 6 26.87 -7.15 9.27
N HIS A 7 26.59 -8.32 8.67
CA HIS A 7 27.22 -8.75 7.43
C HIS A 7 26.60 -7.96 6.27
N LEU A 8 27.29 -6.91 5.83
CA LEU A 8 26.99 -6.04 4.68
C LEU A 8 26.83 -6.78 3.32
N HIS A 9 26.91 -8.10 3.29
CA HIS A 9 26.74 -8.90 2.07
C HIS A 9 25.28 -9.20 1.71
N GLU A 10 24.34 -9.19 2.67
CA GLU A 10 22.94 -9.50 2.37
C GLU A 10 22.18 -8.33 1.73
N LEU A 11 22.51 -7.09 2.11
CA LEU A 11 21.93 -5.87 1.53
C LEU A 11 22.22 -5.74 0.03
N ARG A 12 23.42 -6.13 -0.42
CA ARG A 12 23.78 -6.05 -1.84
C ARG A 12 22.95 -6.99 -2.71
N ARG A 13 22.55 -8.15 -2.18
CA ARG A 13 21.70 -9.12 -2.91
C ARG A 13 20.27 -8.64 -3.09
N ILE A 14 19.75 -7.85 -2.15
CA ILE A 14 18.40 -7.26 -2.25
C ILE A 14 18.41 -6.13 -3.29
N VAL A 15 19.45 -5.28 -3.28
CA VAL A 15 19.61 -4.18 -4.23
C VAL A 15 19.79 -4.69 -5.67
N ASP A 16 20.62 -5.72 -5.89
CA ASP A 16 20.79 -6.30 -7.23
C ASP A 16 19.49 -6.92 -7.77
N LYS A 17 18.62 -7.46 -6.91
CA LYS A 17 17.32 -7.99 -7.32
C LYS A 17 16.36 -6.88 -7.79
N TYR A 18 16.41 -5.69 -7.20
CA TYR A 18 15.58 -4.55 -7.62
C TYR A 18 16.04 -3.91 -8.94
N ILE A 19 17.36 -3.87 -9.17
CA ILE A 19 17.92 -3.32 -10.43
C ILE A 19 17.64 -4.25 -11.62
N GLN A 20 17.59 -5.56 -11.41
CA GLN A 20 17.35 -6.51 -12.50
C GLN A 20 15.87 -6.59 -12.91
N VAL A 21 14.94 -6.46 -11.97
CA VAL A 21 13.48 -6.50 -12.27
C VAL A 21 13.00 -5.26 -13.06
N THR A 22 13.73 -4.15 -13.01
CA THR A 22 13.38 -2.93 -13.76
C THR A 22 13.86 -2.92 -15.21
N SER A 23 14.78 -3.82 -15.59
CA SER A 23 15.34 -3.84 -16.95
C SER A 23 14.70 -4.86 -17.89
N ASP A 24 14.03 -5.90 -17.38
CA ASP A 24 13.41 -6.96 -18.21
C ASP A 24 11.93 -6.72 -18.58
N THR A 25 11.28 -5.68 -18.05
CA THR A 25 9.89 -5.33 -18.42
C THR A 25 9.80 -4.31 -19.56
N ALA A 26 10.89 -4.08 -20.29
CA ALA A 26 10.94 -3.17 -21.42
C ALA A 26 10.74 -3.89 -22.76
N CYS A 27 9.75 -4.79 -22.90
CA CYS A 27 9.35 -5.29 -24.22
C CYS A 27 8.03 -6.09 -24.23
N ALA A 28 6.87 -5.45 -24.00
CA ALA A 28 5.61 -5.86 -24.65
C ALA A 28 4.48 -4.85 -24.42
N ALA A 29 3.90 -4.41 -25.54
CA ALA A 29 2.51 -4.01 -25.72
C ALA A 29 2.00 -2.71 -25.05
N ASP A 30 1.99 -1.64 -25.86
CA ASP A 30 0.78 -0.92 -26.28
C ASP A 30 -0.31 -0.66 -25.21
N GLY A 31 -0.41 0.60 -24.77
CA GLY A 31 -1.53 1.12 -24.00
C GLY A 31 -1.08 1.88 -22.76
N GLU A 32 -1.38 3.18 -22.70
CA GLU A 32 -1.15 4.05 -21.56
C GLU A 32 -1.78 3.48 -20.27
N GLU A 33 -1.02 2.72 -19.48
CA GLU A 33 -1.33 2.50 -18.06
C GLU A 33 -1.01 3.81 -17.33
N LYS A 34 -2.00 4.71 -17.33
CA LYS A 34 -2.13 5.67 -16.23
C LYS A 34 -2.12 4.83 -14.96
N GLU A 35 -1.18 5.10 -14.07
CA GLU A 35 -1.23 4.76 -12.65
C GLU A 35 -2.61 5.20 -12.13
N SER A 36 -3.56 4.27 -12.19
CA SER A 36 -4.97 4.57 -12.05
C SER A 36 -5.26 4.47 -10.57
N VAL A 37 -5.10 5.58 -9.85
CA VAL A 37 -5.65 5.69 -8.49
C VAL A 37 -7.08 5.17 -8.54
N PRO A 38 -7.41 4.06 -7.85
CA PRO A 38 -8.70 3.41 -8.02
C PRO A 38 -9.84 4.37 -7.72
N ASP A 39 -10.91 4.32 -8.52
CA ASP A 39 -12.03 5.26 -8.39
C ASP A 39 -12.64 5.14 -6.99
N LEU A 40 -12.41 6.17 -6.17
CA LEU A 40 -12.80 6.25 -4.77
C LEU A 40 -14.31 6.06 -4.58
N LYS A 41 -15.11 6.36 -5.61
CA LYS A 41 -16.56 6.12 -5.61
C LYS A 41 -16.92 4.63 -5.54
N GLN A 42 -16.04 3.75 -5.99
CA GLN A 42 -16.22 2.29 -5.94
C GLN A 42 -15.79 1.69 -4.60
N VAL A 43 -15.00 2.42 -3.83
CA VAL A 43 -14.47 2.01 -2.53
C VAL A 43 -15.42 2.44 -1.40
N LEU A 44 -16.00 3.63 -1.53
CA LEU A 44 -16.92 4.25 -0.57
C LEU A 44 -18.06 3.33 -0.05
N PRO A 45 -18.74 2.53 -0.89
CA PRO A 45 -19.82 1.63 -0.42
C PRO A 45 -19.35 0.48 0.48
N PHE A 46 -18.05 0.19 0.46
CA PHE A 46 -17.42 -0.90 1.21
C PHE A 46 -16.53 -0.36 2.33
N TRP A 47 -16.51 0.96 2.54
CA TRP A 47 -15.82 1.56 3.67
C TRP A 47 -16.58 1.24 4.96
N THR A 48 -15.91 0.56 5.88
CA THR A 48 -16.49 0.12 7.15
C THR A 48 -15.89 0.88 8.32
N GLU A 49 -16.56 0.88 9.47
CA GLU A 49 -16.05 1.50 10.70
C GLU A 49 -14.68 0.93 11.12
N GLU A 50 -14.45 -0.37 10.89
CA GLU A 50 -13.15 -1.02 11.13
C GLU A 50 -12.04 -0.45 10.25
N LEU A 51 -12.33 -0.17 8.97
CA LEU A 51 -11.36 0.49 8.07
C LEU A 51 -11.12 1.94 8.46
N ASP A 52 -12.16 2.64 8.94
CA ASP A 52 -12.03 4.02 9.41
C ASP A 52 -11.16 4.12 10.67
N GLU A 53 -11.32 3.20 11.62
CA GLU A 53 -10.51 3.14 12.83
C GLU A 53 -9.04 2.88 12.51
N LEU A 54 -8.75 1.89 11.66
CA LEU A 54 -7.41 1.58 11.21
C LEU A 54 -6.79 2.73 10.39
N TYR A 55 -7.58 3.42 9.58
CA TYR A 55 -7.15 4.61 8.86
C TYR A 55 -6.72 5.72 9.83
N ARG A 56 -7.55 6.05 10.83
CA ARG A 56 -7.20 7.08 11.83
C ARG A 56 -5.99 6.68 12.64
N GLU A 57 -5.86 5.41 13.00
CA GLU A 57 -4.69 4.93 13.73
C GLU A 57 -3.42 5.02 12.87
N ALA A 58 -3.49 4.66 11.58
CA ALA A 58 -2.38 4.81 10.64
C ALA A 58 -1.97 6.28 10.48
N GLU A 59 -2.94 7.19 10.30
CA GLU A 59 -2.73 8.63 10.15
C GLU A 59 -2.12 9.26 11.40
N MET A 60 -2.62 8.92 12.60
CA MET A 60 -2.13 9.49 13.85
C MET A 60 -0.76 8.93 14.27
N SER A 61 -0.52 7.65 14.04
CA SER A 61 0.71 6.97 14.48
C SER A 61 1.85 7.09 13.47
N GLY A 62 1.55 7.29 12.19
CA GLY A 62 2.52 7.17 11.10
C GLY A 62 3.13 5.77 11.01
N SER A 63 2.48 4.75 11.59
CA SER A 63 3.01 3.40 11.68
C SER A 63 2.79 2.65 10.37
N LEU A 64 3.89 2.24 9.74
CA LEU A 64 3.86 1.37 8.57
C LEU A 64 3.22 0.00 8.89
N ASP A 65 3.35 -0.49 10.12
CA ASP A 65 2.70 -1.73 10.54
C ASP A 65 1.18 -1.59 10.51
N ILE A 66 0.65 -0.45 10.98
CA ILE A 66 -0.79 -0.17 10.97
C ILE A 66 -1.28 0.09 9.53
N ALA A 67 -0.50 0.78 8.71
CA ALA A 67 -0.81 0.95 7.28
C ALA A 67 -0.84 -0.40 6.54
N SER A 68 0.08 -1.31 6.85
CA SER A 68 0.08 -2.68 6.31
C SER A 68 -1.14 -3.47 6.75
N GLU A 69 -1.55 -3.33 8.02
CA GLU A 69 -2.76 -3.95 8.55
C GLU A 69 -4.03 -3.40 7.89
N LEU A 70 -4.12 -2.08 7.70
CA LEU A 70 -5.19 -1.44 6.95
C LEU A 70 -5.26 -2.00 5.52
N GLY A 71 -4.12 -2.06 4.82
CA GLY A 71 -4.06 -2.62 3.46
C GLY A 71 -4.51 -4.08 3.39
N ARG A 72 -4.11 -4.91 4.37
CA ARG A 72 -4.58 -6.30 4.51
C ARG A 72 -6.10 -6.36 4.70
N LYS A 73 -6.65 -5.52 5.57
CA LYS A 73 -8.10 -5.50 5.83
C LYS A 73 -8.91 -5.04 4.63
N MET A 74 -8.40 -4.05 3.90
CA MET A 74 -8.98 -3.64 2.62
C MET A 74 -8.97 -4.80 1.61
N GLN A 75 -7.89 -5.59 1.52
CA GLN A 75 -7.86 -6.79 0.68
C GLN A 75 -8.91 -7.82 1.12
N GLU A 76 -8.98 -8.14 2.41
CA GLU A 76 -9.95 -9.10 2.94
C GLU A 76 -11.40 -8.68 2.62
N GLN A 77 -11.73 -7.41 2.85
CA GLN A 77 -13.06 -6.86 2.57
C GLN A 77 -13.32 -6.75 1.06
N GLY A 78 -12.32 -6.38 0.26
CA GLY A 78 -12.40 -6.33 -1.20
C GLY A 78 -12.69 -7.70 -1.80
N LEU A 79 -12.12 -8.78 -1.25
CA LEU A 79 -12.40 -10.15 -1.67
C LEU A 79 -13.85 -10.55 -1.36
N GLN A 80 -14.34 -10.22 -0.16
CA GLN A 80 -15.70 -10.53 0.27
C GLN A 80 -16.74 -9.75 -0.55
N ALA A 81 -16.49 -8.46 -0.76
CA ALA A 81 -17.33 -7.55 -1.52
C ALA A 81 -17.23 -7.75 -3.04
N ARG A 82 -16.23 -8.52 -3.51
CA ARG A 82 -15.83 -8.62 -4.93
C ARG A 82 -15.59 -7.24 -5.55
N SER A 83 -14.93 -6.35 -4.80
CA SER A 83 -14.59 -5.01 -5.23
C SER A 83 -13.11 -4.96 -5.66
N PRO A 84 -12.81 -4.94 -6.96
CA PRO A 84 -11.43 -4.87 -7.45
C PRO A 84 -10.72 -3.59 -6.98
N ALA A 85 -11.44 -2.47 -6.91
CA ALA A 85 -10.88 -1.19 -6.48
C ALA A 85 -10.39 -1.22 -5.02
N LEU A 86 -11.15 -1.86 -4.12
CA LEU A 86 -10.74 -1.98 -2.71
C LEU A 86 -9.58 -2.99 -2.55
N LEU A 87 -9.57 -4.05 -3.36
CA LEU A 87 -8.45 -5.00 -3.42
C LEU A 87 -7.16 -4.32 -3.84
N GLU A 88 -7.19 -3.58 -4.95
CA GLU A 88 -6.04 -2.91 -5.52
C GLU A 88 -5.49 -1.83 -4.58
N MET A 89 -6.36 -1.01 -3.98
CA MET A 89 -5.90 -0.04 -2.97
C MET A 89 -5.29 -0.73 -1.74
N GLY A 90 -5.88 -1.83 -1.27
CA GLY A 90 -5.34 -2.59 -0.15
C GLY A 90 -4.01 -3.24 -0.48
N GLU A 91 -3.82 -3.72 -1.71
CA GLU A 91 -2.56 -4.24 -2.23
C GLU A 91 -1.48 -3.18 -2.29
N ASN A 92 -1.77 -2.04 -2.90
CA ASN A 92 -0.85 -0.91 -3.00
C ASN A 92 -0.43 -0.39 -1.61
N LEU A 93 -1.39 -0.19 -0.70
CA LEU A 93 -1.09 0.29 0.65
C LEU A 93 -0.15 -0.65 1.40
N ARG A 94 -0.46 -1.96 1.33
CA ARG A 94 0.33 -2.98 2.00
C ARG A 94 1.72 -3.10 1.38
N GLN A 95 1.82 -3.00 0.06
CA GLN A 95 3.09 -3.08 -0.65
C GLN A 95 3.99 -1.89 -0.29
N PHE A 96 3.47 -0.65 -0.28
CA PHE A 96 4.23 0.52 0.16
C PHE A 96 4.69 0.39 1.62
N ALA A 97 3.83 -0.12 2.51
CA ALA A 97 4.21 -0.35 3.90
C ALA A 97 5.32 -1.42 4.04
N LEU A 98 5.26 -2.51 3.27
CA LEU A 98 6.27 -3.57 3.27
C LEU A 98 7.60 -3.12 2.65
N ASP A 99 7.54 -2.28 1.63
CA ASP A 99 8.71 -1.71 0.96
C ASP A 99 9.31 -0.52 1.74
N LEU A 100 8.73 -0.18 2.89
CA LEU A 100 9.10 0.97 3.73
C LEU A 100 9.02 2.31 2.98
N ASP A 101 8.13 2.38 1.98
CA ASP A 101 7.86 3.58 1.20
C ASP A 101 6.86 4.48 1.93
N ILE A 102 7.41 5.32 2.82
CA ILE A 102 6.64 6.29 3.61
C ILE A 102 5.88 7.26 2.68
N GLN A 103 6.47 7.66 1.56
CA GLN A 103 5.82 8.61 0.64
C GLN A 103 4.63 7.98 -0.08
N GLY A 104 4.76 6.72 -0.50
CA GLY A 104 3.66 5.94 -1.08
C GLY A 104 2.52 5.73 -0.08
N VAL A 105 2.84 5.38 1.17
CA VAL A 105 1.84 5.25 2.25
C VAL A 105 1.14 6.58 2.52
N ASP A 106 1.88 7.67 2.72
CA ASP A 106 1.31 8.99 2.98
C ASP A 106 0.42 9.46 1.83
N HIS A 107 0.86 9.24 0.58
CA HIS A 107 0.08 9.59 -0.60
C HIS A 107 -1.25 8.83 -0.62
N LEU A 108 -1.21 7.53 -0.37
CA LEU A 108 -2.41 6.70 -0.40
C LEU A 108 -3.35 6.98 0.77
N LEU A 109 -2.82 7.29 1.96
CA LEU A 109 -3.61 7.76 3.10
C LEU A 109 -4.28 9.11 2.80
N ALA A 110 -3.57 10.07 2.20
CA ALA A 110 -4.17 11.34 1.79
C ALA A 110 -5.29 11.16 0.75
N VAL A 111 -5.16 10.17 -0.14
CA VAL A 111 -6.22 9.79 -1.08
C VAL A 111 -7.43 9.19 -0.33
N LEU A 112 -7.19 8.34 0.67
CA LEU A 112 -8.21 7.73 1.52
C LEU A 112 -8.92 8.73 2.46
N GLU A 113 -8.26 9.84 2.81
CA GLU A 113 -8.86 10.94 3.60
C GLU A 113 -10.17 11.43 2.98
N THR A 114 -10.27 11.45 1.65
CA THR A 114 -11.48 11.88 0.95
C THR A 114 -12.68 10.94 1.16
N ILE A 115 -12.42 9.68 1.53
CA ILE A 115 -13.42 8.67 1.85
C ILE A 115 -13.75 8.74 3.35
N ALA A 116 -12.72 8.72 4.21
CA ALA A 116 -12.85 8.75 5.67
C ALA A 116 -13.43 10.08 6.19
N GLY A 117 -13.08 11.20 5.56
CA GLY A 117 -13.52 12.55 5.94
C GLY A 117 -14.97 12.88 5.56
N LYS A 118 -15.70 11.98 4.89
CA LYS A 118 -17.08 12.21 4.44
C LYS A 118 -18.12 12.04 5.56
N ASP A 119 -17.74 11.51 6.71
CA ASP A 119 -18.60 11.34 7.90
C ASP A 119 -18.48 12.50 8.92
N ARG A 120 -17.88 13.62 8.51
CA ARG A 120 -17.64 14.81 9.35
C ARG A 120 -18.49 16.01 8.91
#